data_AF-A0A7V9HB54-F1
#
_entry.id   AF-A0A7V9HB54-F1
#
_cell.length_a   1.000
_cell.length_b   1.000
_cell.length_c   1.000
_cell.angle_alpha   90.00
_cell.angle_beta   90.00
_cell.angle_gamma   90.00
#
_symmetry.space_group_name_H-M   'P 1'
#
loop_
_entity.id
_entity.type
_entity.pdbx_description
1 polymer ?
#
loop_
_entity_poly.entity_id
_entity_poly.type
_entity_poly.pdbx_seq_one_letter_code
_entity_poly.pdbx_strand_id
1 'polypeptide(L)'
;MTGLPARLLALALAVLAGVAIVFAVRAADDPAEVSPTDVPVPPAARGEVEPFPDPFAYDPDERASFERRAAAGSSHGLYVFSPGGAPASAARTARWRPLVERAAERAQVSADRLEGLVFLESAGRPDAVAGNDLDGAVGLTQILAETGRNLLSMRVDVARSTHLTRRIARERRRGRSERIGPLEAQRARVDERFDPRKALTATARYLMIAKERFGREDLAFVAYHMGIGNLEGVLRAYAGADDDPDAIGDLVENRRLTYAQVYFDSGPKRHAEAFGRLSRLGDDSANYYWKLLGAREILSRFREDPEELVRRSALQTAKNSAEELLHPASVTERFERPSDLERAWEAEEIVALPDQPARLGLTVDRRMGELARRVSSRPRLYRGLRPEALALALYVGAQVRAISGSPTPLRVTSTVRDGAYQRALVRGNREATRNYSLHTTGYAMDVSRTYGSRAQARAFQFLLDRLQALNVIAWVREPGAIHLTVSREARTLLPLLDRIGAGP
;
A
#
# COMPACT_ATOMS: atom_id res chain seq x y z
N MET A 1 26.08 25.24 -8.44
CA MET A 1 25.29 24.05 -8.85
C MET A 1 23.82 24.43 -8.77
N THR A 2 23.12 24.23 -9.87
CA THR A 2 21.80 24.77 -10.22
C THR A 2 20.69 24.34 -9.25
N GLY A 3 19.86 25.31 -8.87
CA GLY A 3 18.83 25.18 -7.85
C GLY A 3 17.64 24.32 -8.29
N LEU A 4 17.25 23.41 -7.40
CA LEU A 4 15.97 22.71 -7.45
C LEU A 4 14.83 23.72 -7.18
N PRO A 5 13.77 23.76 -8.00
CA PRO A 5 12.68 24.71 -7.80
C PRO A 5 11.85 24.35 -6.56
N ALA A 6 11.55 25.36 -5.74
CA ALA A 6 10.84 25.32 -4.47
C ALA A 6 9.43 24.67 -4.49
N ARG A 7 8.95 24.20 -5.65
CA ARG A 7 7.67 23.49 -5.81
C ARG A 7 7.72 22.01 -5.42
N LEU A 8 8.91 21.40 -5.34
CA LEU A 8 9.08 20.02 -4.83
C LEU A 8 9.05 19.93 -3.30
N LEU A 9 9.32 21.02 -2.58
CA LEU A 9 9.25 21.05 -1.11
C LEU A 9 7.81 21.05 -0.58
N ALA A 10 6.85 21.53 -1.39
CA ALA A 10 5.43 21.52 -1.04
C ALA A 10 4.74 20.17 -1.27
N LEU A 11 5.32 19.28 -2.09
CA LEU A 11 4.79 17.94 -2.33
C LEU A 11 5.24 16.92 -1.27
N ALA A 12 6.43 17.12 -0.68
CA ALA A 12 6.94 16.28 0.41
C ALA A 12 6.22 16.52 1.75
N LEU A 13 5.51 17.64 1.91
CA LEU A 13 4.72 17.97 3.11
C LEU A 13 3.25 17.53 3.02
N ALA A 14 2.81 16.98 1.88
CA ALA A 14 1.42 16.57 1.66
C ALA A 14 1.18 15.06 1.74
N VAL A 15 2.21 14.24 2.00
CA VAL A 15 2.08 12.77 2.14
C VAL A 15 2.04 12.32 3.61
N LEU A 16 2.22 13.22 4.58
CA LEU A 16 2.10 12.94 6.02
C LEU A 16 0.87 13.60 6.68
N ALA A 17 -0.11 14.06 5.90
CA ALA A 17 -1.38 14.59 6.41
C ALA A 17 -2.57 13.88 5.75
N GLY A 18 -2.70 12.58 6.00
CA GLY A 18 -3.86 11.77 5.64
C GLY A 18 -4.99 11.95 6.66
N VAL A 19 -5.79 13.00 6.48
CA VAL A 19 -7.21 13.14 6.85
C VAL A 19 -7.73 12.16 7.92
N ALA A 20 -7.71 12.59 9.18
CA ALA A 20 -8.53 12.01 10.24
C ALA A 20 -10.00 12.43 10.04
N ILE A 21 -10.88 11.50 9.66
CA ILE A 21 -12.34 11.68 9.73
C ILE A 21 -12.85 10.87 10.91
N VAL A 22 -13.13 11.56 12.02
CA VAL A 22 -13.85 11.04 13.19
C VAL A 22 -15.31 10.82 12.82
N PHE A 23 -15.87 9.62 13.01
CA PHE A 23 -17.31 9.46 13.24
C PHE A 23 -17.66 8.16 14.00
N ALA A 24 -18.45 8.32 15.06
CA ALA A 24 -19.24 7.30 15.72
C ALA A 24 -20.58 7.11 14.97
N VAL A 25 -21.00 5.86 14.72
CA VAL A 25 -22.37 5.51 14.34
C VAL A 25 -22.72 4.13 14.91
N ARG A 26 -23.88 4.07 15.58
CA ARG A 26 -24.55 2.88 16.12
C ARG A 26 -25.12 2.01 14.99
N ALA A 27 -25.11 0.69 15.23
CA ALA A 27 -25.66 -0.36 14.37
C ALA A 27 -27.17 -0.20 14.11
N ALA A 28 -27.58 -0.54 12.89
CA ALA A 28 -28.97 -0.83 12.52
C ALA A 28 -28.99 -1.95 11.47
N ASP A 29 -29.67 -3.04 11.86
CA ASP A 29 -30.26 -4.22 11.24
C ASP A 29 -29.79 -4.79 9.87
N ASP A 30 -29.58 -6.11 9.91
CA ASP A 30 -29.00 -7.03 8.90
C ASP A 30 -29.88 -7.33 7.69
N PRO A 31 -29.29 -7.36 6.47
CA PRO A 31 -29.75 -8.19 5.37
C PRO A 31 -28.79 -9.37 5.11
N ALA A 32 -29.35 -10.58 5.21
CA ALA A 32 -28.89 -11.91 4.72
C ALA A 32 -27.36 -12.17 4.60
N GLU A 33 -26.89 -13.14 5.40
CA GLU A 33 -25.53 -13.71 5.36
C GLU A 33 -25.19 -14.29 3.98
N VAL A 34 -24.47 -13.53 3.16
CA VAL A 34 -23.66 -14.08 2.07
C VAL A 34 -22.37 -14.57 2.70
N SER A 35 -22.02 -15.85 2.50
CA SER A 35 -20.75 -16.41 3.01
C SER A 35 -19.58 -15.51 2.57
N PRO A 36 -18.76 -15.00 3.50
CA PRO A 36 -17.71 -14.02 3.20
C PRO A 36 -16.53 -14.56 2.37
N THR A 37 -16.57 -15.84 1.97
CA THR A 37 -15.59 -16.50 1.08
C THR A 37 -16.01 -16.48 -0.39
N ASP A 38 -17.19 -15.95 -0.72
CA ASP A 38 -17.75 -16.02 -2.07
C ASP A 38 -17.80 -14.63 -2.70
N VAL A 39 -17.41 -14.55 -3.97
CA VAL A 39 -17.71 -13.38 -4.78
C VAL A 39 -19.21 -13.40 -5.07
N PRO A 40 -19.95 -12.31 -4.77
CA PRO A 40 -21.36 -12.24 -5.13
C PRO A 40 -21.50 -12.32 -6.65
N VAL A 41 -21.85 -13.50 -7.15
CA VAL A 41 -22.08 -13.71 -8.57
C VAL A 41 -23.36 -12.97 -8.93
N PRO A 42 -23.35 -12.07 -9.94
CA PRO A 42 -24.59 -11.50 -10.43
C PRO A 42 -25.57 -12.62 -10.83
N PRO A 43 -26.90 -12.45 -10.66
CA PRO A 43 -27.86 -13.45 -11.11
C PRO A 43 -27.54 -13.88 -12.54
N ALA A 44 -27.35 -15.18 -12.76
CA ALA A 44 -27.08 -15.69 -14.08
C ALA A 44 -28.29 -15.46 -14.99
N ALA A 45 -28.04 -15.32 -16.29
CA ALA A 45 -29.13 -15.25 -17.26
C ALA A 45 -29.93 -16.57 -17.31
N ARG A 46 -29.36 -17.69 -16.85
CA ARG A 46 -29.99 -19.01 -16.70
C ARG A 46 -29.33 -19.83 -15.58
N GLY A 47 -30.13 -20.39 -14.67
CA GLY A 47 -29.73 -21.43 -13.71
C GLY A 47 -29.14 -20.96 -12.39
N GLU A 48 -29.16 -21.86 -11.40
CA GLU A 48 -28.38 -21.75 -10.16
C GLU A 48 -26.89 -21.89 -10.52
N VAL A 49 -26.11 -20.82 -10.33
CA VAL A 49 -24.67 -20.85 -10.54
C VAL A 49 -24.02 -21.04 -9.18
N GLU A 50 -23.16 -22.05 -9.06
CA GLU A 50 -22.36 -22.28 -7.87
C GLU A 50 -21.58 -20.98 -7.50
N PRO A 51 -21.52 -20.63 -6.20
CA PRO A 51 -20.73 -19.48 -5.75
C PRO A 51 -19.30 -19.54 -6.30
N PHE A 52 -18.79 -18.41 -6.80
CA PHE A 52 -17.39 -18.30 -7.20
C PHE A 52 -16.56 -18.02 -5.94
N PRO A 53 -15.69 -18.94 -5.49
CA PRO A 53 -14.84 -18.69 -4.33
C PRO A 53 -13.99 -17.46 -4.60
N ASP A 54 -13.92 -16.54 -3.64
CA ASP A 54 -13.07 -15.35 -3.74
C ASP A 54 -11.59 -15.79 -3.75
N PRO A 55 -10.88 -15.66 -4.88
CA PRO A 55 -9.48 -16.08 -4.97
C PRO A 55 -8.54 -15.19 -4.14
N PHE A 56 -9.08 -14.13 -3.53
CA PHE A 56 -8.38 -13.22 -2.65
C PHE A 56 -8.82 -13.34 -1.18
N ALA A 57 -9.69 -14.29 -0.84
CA ALA A 57 -9.96 -14.67 0.54
C ALA A 57 -8.68 -15.25 1.17
N TYR A 58 -8.46 -14.93 2.45
CA TYR A 58 -7.26 -15.41 3.14
C TYR A 58 -7.29 -16.93 3.31
N ASP A 59 -6.19 -17.58 2.95
CA ASP A 59 -5.95 -19.01 3.17
C ASP A 59 -4.67 -19.16 4.01
N PRO A 60 -4.75 -19.82 5.18
CA PRO A 60 -3.58 -20.02 6.05
C PRO A 60 -2.45 -20.82 5.39
N ASP A 61 -2.78 -21.74 4.47
CA ASP A 61 -1.78 -22.55 3.76
C ASP A 61 -1.03 -21.71 2.72
N GLU A 62 -1.67 -20.67 2.20
CA GLU A 62 -1.09 -19.70 1.26
C GLU A 62 -0.49 -18.45 1.95
N ARG A 63 -0.35 -18.45 3.30
CA ARG A 63 0.14 -17.28 4.06
C ARG A 63 1.38 -16.62 3.45
N ALA A 64 2.39 -17.41 3.09
CA ALA A 64 3.63 -16.89 2.53
C ALA A 64 3.40 -16.17 1.17
N SER A 65 2.44 -16.62 0.38
CA SER A 65 2.02 -15.96 -0.86
C SER A 65 1.34 -14.62 -0.59
N PHE A 66 0.46 -14.56 0.41
CA PHE A 66 -0.14 -13.30 0.88
C PHE A 66 0.91 -12.31 1.35
N GLU A 67 1.85 -12.73 2.20
CA GLU A 67 2.93 -11.86 2.70
C GLU A 67 3.83 -11.32 1.58
N ARG A 68 4.20 -12.16 0.59
CA ARG A 68 5.00 -11.73 -0.57
C ARG A 68 4.25 -10.71 -1.43
N ARG A 69 2.97 -10.96 -1.70
CA ARG A 69 2.11 -10.02 -2.44
C ARG A 69 1.96 -8.70 -1.69
N ALA A 70 1.67 -8.77 -0.38
CA ALA A 70 1.60 -7.63 0.54
C ALA A 70 2.85 -6.76 0.50
N ALA A 71 4.02 -7.39 0.59
CA ALA A 71 5.30 -6.72 0.50
C ALA A 71 5.46 -5.99 -0.83
N ALA A 72 5.20 -6.66 -1.96
CA ALA A 72 5.31 -6.06 -3.30
C ALA A 72 4.32 -4.88 -3.48
N GLY A 73 3.05 -5.09 -3.13
CA GLY A 73 1.97 -4.11 -3.29
C GLY A 73 2.12 -2.87 -2.41
N SER A 74 2.80 -3.00 -1.27
CA SER A 74 3.05 -1.89 -0.34
C SER A 74 4.41 -1.20 -0.55
N SER A 75 5.23 -1.68 -1.49
CA SER A 75 6.62 -1.22 -1.63
C SER A 75 6.80 0.13 -2.33
N HIS A 76 5.81 0.61 -3.09
CA HIS A 76 5.96 1.84 -3.91
C HIS A 76 6.51 3.03 -3.10
N GLY A 77 5.92 3.30 -1.93
CA GLY A 77 6.35 4.39 -1.06
C GLY A 77 7.80 4.26 -0.59
N LEU A 78 8.32 3.03 -0.43
CA LEU A 78 9.71 2.80 -0.04
C LEU A 78 10.67 3.28 -1.12
N TYR A 79 10.34 3.10 -2.40
CA TYR A 79 11.16 3.56 -3.51
C TYR A 79 11.08 5.08 -3.69
N VAL A 80 9.88 5.65 -3.59
CA VAL A 80 9.63 7.09 -3.82
C VAL A 80 10.20 7.96 -2.70
N PHE A 81 10.00 7.56 -1.44
CA PHE A 81 10.33 8.42 -0.29
C PHE A 81 11.72 8.15 0.31
N SER A 82 12.44 7.13 -0.18
CA SER A 82 13.82 6.84 0.26
C SER A 82 14.79 7.99 -0.06
N PRO A 83 15.47 8.58 0.94
CA PRO A 83 16.44 9.66 0.72
C PRO A 83 17.61 9.24 -0.20
N GLY A 84 17.69 9.88 -1.37
CA GLY A 84 18.67 9.56 -2.41
C GLY A 84 18.33 8.28 -3.20
N GLY A 85 17.09 7.80 -3.11
CA GLY A 85 16.61 6.58 -3.75
C GLY A 85 16.78 5.33 -2.89
N ALA A 86 16.03 4.27 -3.21
CA ALA A 86 16.11 2.99 -2.53
C ALA A 86 17.53 2.37 -2.56
N PRO A 87 18.28 2.37 -3.68
CA PRO A 87 19.64 1.83 -3.69
C PRO A 87 20.59 2.51 -2.70
N ALA A 88 20.58 3.86 -2.65
CA ALA A 88 21.44 4.61 -1.73
C ALA A 88 21.03 4.41 -0.26
N SER A 89 19.73 4.24 -0.01
CA SER A 89 19.18 3.95 1.32
C SER A 89 19.50 2.53 1.78
N ALA A 90 19.48 1.56 0.87
CA ALA A 90 19.89 0.19 1.14
C ALA A 90 21.38 0.12 1.47
N ALA A 91 22.23 0.78 0.65
CA ALA A 91 23.67 0.85 0.89
C ALA A 91 24.03 1.51 2.23
N ARG A 92 23.29 2.54 2.63
CA ARG A 92 23.46 3.20 3.93
C ARG A 92 22.99 2.32 5.08
N THR A 93 21.86 1.63 4.93
CA THR A 93 21.31 0.73 5.93
C THR A 93 22.22 -0.47 6.17
N ALA A 94 22.75 -1.07 5.10
CA ALA A 94 23.62 -2.25 5.16
C ALA A 94 24.89 -2.05 6.02
N ARG A 95 25.35 -0.80 6.20
CA ARG A 95 26.47 -0.45 7.09
C ARG A 95 26.21 -0.80 8.56
N TRP A 96 24.94 -0.88 8.95
CA TRP A 96 24.53 -1.20 10.31
C TRP A 96 24.40 -2.69 10.58
N ARG A 97 24.58 -3.56 9.56
CA ARG A 97 24.35 -5.00 9.67
C ARG A 97 25.01 -5.66 10.90
N PRO A 98 26.29 -5.39 11.23
CA PRO A 98 26.90 -6.01 12.42
C PRO A 98 26.25 -5.59 13.74
N LEU A 99 25.71 -4.36 13.85
CA LEU A 99 24.97 -3.93 15.03
C LEU A 99 23.56 -4.50 15.05
N VAL A 100 22.93 -4.62 13.87
CA VAL A 100 21.62 -5.25 13.70
C VAL A 100 21.65 -6.72 14.10
N GLU A 101 22.63 -7.49 13.65
CA GLU A 101 22.77 -8.92 13.99
C GLU A 101 22.88 -9.14 15.51
N ARG A 102 23.72 -8.36 16.18
CA ARG A 102 23.83 -8.42 17.65
C ARG A 102 22.53 -8.07 18.37
N ALA A 103 21.80 -7.07 17.87
CA ALA A 103 20.52 -6.68 18.46
C ALA A 103 19.43 -7.73 18.19
N ALA A 104 19.41 -8.32 17.00
CA ALA A 104 18.49 -9.35 16.59
C ALA A 104 18.71 -10.66 17.36
N GLU A 105 19.98 -11.07 17.54
CA GLU A 105 20.36 -12.22 18.37
C GLU A 105 19.87 -12.05 19.81
N ARG A 106 20.11 -10.87 20.42
CA ARG A 106 19.63 -10.56 21.77
C ARG A 106 18.11 -10.63 21.89
N ALA A 107 17.39 -10.14 20.88
CA ALA A 107 15.93 -10.19 20.85
C ALA A 107 15.36 -11.54 20.38
N GLN A 108 16.23 -12.45 19.94
CA GLN A 108 15.85 -13.70 19.27
C GLN A 108 14.84 -13.48 18.15
N VAL A 109 15.15 -12.53 17.25
CA VAL A 109 14.36 -12.21 16.06
C VAL A 109 15.20 -12.30 14.79
N SER A 110 14.56 -12.32 13.62
CA SER A 110 15.25 -12.23 12.33
C SER A 110 16.06 -10.93 12.19
N ALA A 111 17.37 -11.07 11.93
CA ALA A 111 18.24 -9.95 11.62
C ALA A 111 17.81 -9.21 10.34
N ASP A 112 17.30 -9.93 9.33
CA ASP A 112 16.84 -9.33 8.09
C ASP A 112 15.56 -8.51 8.29
N ARG A 113 14.65 -8.94 9.17
CA ARG A 113 13.47 -8.14 9.54
C ARG A 113 13.86 -6.91 10.35
N LEU A 114 14.80 -7.04 11.30
CA LEU A 114 15.28 -5.88 12.06
C LEU A 114 16.04 -4.88 11.18
N GLU A 115 16.78 -5.35 10.17
CA GLU A 115 17.41 -4.46 9.18
C GLU A 115 16.38 -3.78 8.28
N GLY A 116 15.34 -4.52 7.86
CA GLY A 116 14.19 -3.98 7.16
C GLY A 116 13.49 -2.87 7.96
N LEU A 117 13.35 -3.04 9.27
CA LEU A 117 12.89 -1.98 10.19
C LEU A 117 13.81 -0.76 10.12
N VAL A 118 15.14 -0.93 10.23
CA VAL A 118 16.08 0.21 10.13
C VAL A 118 15.94 0.96 8.79
N PHE A 119 15.76 0.23 7.68
CA PHE A 119 15.52 0.84 6.38
C PHE A 119 14.21 1.62 6.37
N LEU A 120 13.11 1.01 6.84
CA LEU A 120 11.78 1.61 6.85
C LEU A 120 11.73 2.88 7.71
N GLU A 121 12.32 2.82 8.90
CA GLU A 121 12.25 3.89 9.90
C GLU A 121 13.13 5.09 9.54
N SER A 122 14.33 4.87 9.00
CA SER A 122 15.31 5.95 8.84
C SER A 122 16.09 5.95 7.54
N ALA A 123 15.86 4.96 6.67
CA ALA A 123 16.72 4.71 5.51
C ALA A 123 18.22 4.61 5.91
N GLY A 124 18.48 4.08 7.11
CA GLY A 124 19.80 3.95 7.71
C GLY A 124 20.43 5.27 8.20
N ARG A 125 19.65 6.35 8.37
CA ARG A 125 20.13 7.65 8.85
C ARG A 125 20.02 7.73 10.37
N PRO A 126 21.14 7.77 11.12
CA PRO A 126 21.08 7.81 12.58
C PRO A 126 20.63 9.17 13.13
N ASP A 127 20.54 10.20 12.29
CA ASP A 127 20.07 11.54 12.63
C ASP A 127 18.64 11.83 12.16
N ALA A 128 17.89 10.80 11.73
CA ALA A 128 16.50 10.94 11.31
C ALA A 128 15.60 11.45 12.45
N VAL A 129 14.68 12.34 12.13
CA VAL A 129 13.71 12.93 13.06
C VAL A 129 12.37 12.97 12.32
N ALA A 130 11.34 12.36 12.92
CA ALA A 130 9.96 12.50 12.46
C ALA A 130 9.39 13.84 12.92
N GLY A 131 8.81 14.61 11.99
CA GLY A 131 8.22 15.92 12.30
C GLY A 131 9.26 17.02 12.52
N ASN A 132 8.87 18.05 13.29
CA ASN A 132 9.64 19.30 13.46
C ASN A 132 10.24 19.47 14.87
N ASP A 133 9.95 18.55 15.79
CA ASP A 133 10.45 18.56 17.16
C ASP A 133 11.11 17.22 17.52
N LEU A 134 11.69 17.15 18.72
CA LEU A 134 12.37 15.96 19.22
C LEU A 134 11.53 15.19 20.25
N ASP A 135 10.26 15.56 20.44
CA ASP A 135 9.31 14.78 21.23
C ASP A 135 8.85 13.55 20.45
N GLY A 136 8.73 13.71 19.13
CA GLY A 136 8.47 12.63 18.17
C GLY A 136 9.60 11.60 18.04
N ALA A 137 9.46 10.78 17.00
CA ALA A 137 10.33 9.64 16.75
C ALA A 137 11.71 10.08 16.22
N VAL A 138 12.78 9.52 16.80
CA VAL A 138 14.16 9.95 16.52
C VAL A 138 15.09 8.76 16.35
N GLY A 139 16.08 8.96 15.48
CA GLY A 139 17.24 8.09 15.34
C GLY A 139 17.04 6.96 14.35
N LEU A 140 17.98 6.01 14.40
CA LEU A 140 18.11 4.93 13.43
C LEU A 140 16.86 4.04 13.33
N THR A 141 16.13 3.90 14.44
CA THR A 141 14.93 3.07 14.55
C THR A 141 13.70 3.87 14.98
N GLN A 142 13.75 5.21 14.91
CA GLN A 142 12.61 6.10 15.17
C GLN A 142 11.91 5.84 16.53
N ILE A 143 12.65 6.04 17.62
CA ILE A 143 12.13 5.85 18.97
C ILE A 143 11.51 7.16 19.49
N LEU A 144 10.27 7.10 20.02
CA LEU A 144 9.61 8.23 20.68
C LEU A 144 10.33 8.62 21.98
N ALA A 145 10.31 9.91 22.34
CA ALA A 145 11.00 10.39 23.55
C ALA A 145 10.46 9.77 24.84
N GLU A 146 9.15 9.59 24.93
CA GLU A 146 8.48 8.99 26.08
C GLU A 146 8.80 7.49 26.18
N THR A 147 8.62 6.74 25.09
CA THR A 147 8.96 5.30 25.03
C THR A 147 10.43 5.07 25.36
N GLY A 148 11.33 5.90 24.85
CA GLY A 148 12.76 5.85 25.16
C GLY A 148 13.03 5.93 26.66
N ARG A 149 12.40 6.90 27.36
CA ARG A 149 12.60 7.10 28.80
C ARG A 149 11.93 6.03 29.65
N ASN A 150 10.64 5.79 29.41
CA ASN A 150 9.79 5.05 30.33
C ASN A 150 9.87 3.54 30.11
N LEU A 151 10.02 3.09 28.87
CA LEU A 151 10.01 1.67 28.51
C LEU A 151 11.42 1.13 28.23
N LEU A 152 12.26 1.93 27.56
CA LEU A 152 13.54 1.47 27.02
C LEU A 152 14.75 1.94 27.83
N SER A 153 14.53 2.57 28.98
CA SER A 153 15.58 3.04 29.90
C SER A 153 16.69 3.82 29.19
N MET A 154 16.32 4.68 28.23
CA MET A 154 17.22 5.54 27.50
C MET A 154 17.29 6.91 28.17
N ARG A 155 18.47 7.52 28.14
CA ARG A 155 18.63 8.92 28.49
C ARG A 155 18.16 9.80 27.32
N VAL A 156 17.10 10.58 27.55
CA VAL A 156 16.53 11.50 26.56
C VAL A 156 16.28 12.87 27.19
N ASP A 157 17.18 13.83 26.91
CA ASP A 157 17.02 15.25 27.26
C ASP A 157 16.63 16.04 26.01
N VAL A 158 15.31 16.13 25.76
CA VAL A 158 14.73 16.77 24.56
C VAL A 158 15.17 18.24 24.44
N ALA A 159 15.17 18.99 25.55
CA ALA A 159 15.48 20.41 25.55
C ALA A 159 16.94 20.65 25.13
N ARG A 160 17.88 19.92 25.74
CA ARG A 160 19.30 20.04 25.40
C ARG A 160 19.61 19.49 24.01
N SER A 161 18.99 18.38 23.62
CA SER A 161 19.10 17.79 22.29
C SER A 161 18.62 18.77 21.20
N THR A 162 17.55 19.51 21.47
CA THR A 162 17.02 20.55 20.59
C THR A 162 18.01 21.70 20.42
N HIS A 163 18.61 22.17 21.53
CA HIS A 163 19.63 23.22 21.47
C HIS A 163 20.83 22.79 20.61
N LEU A 164 21.33 21.57 20.81
CA LEU A 164 22.45 21.01 20.04
C LEU A 164 22.10 20.84 18.57
N THR A 165 20.90 20.32 18.25
CA THR A 165 20.40 20.18 16.88
C THR A 165 20.36 21.52 16.14
N ARG A 166 19.84 22.58 16.79
CA ARG A 166 19.87 23.93 16.22
C ARG A 166 21.29 24.44 15.98
N ARG A 167 22.23 24.14 16.87
CA ARG A 167 23.64 24.52 16.74
C ARG A 167 24.33 23.76 15.59
N ILE A 168 24.09 22.46 15.47
CA ILE A 168 24.57 21.63 14.35
C ILE A 168 24.09 22.22 13.03
N ALA A 169 22.80 22.53 12.92
CA ALA A 169 22.23 23.11 11.70
C ALA A 169 22.87 24.48 11.35
N ARG A 170 23.20 25.31 12.34
CA ARG A 170 23.91 26.58 12.13
C ARG A 170 25.33 26.39 11.63
N GLU A 171 26.11 25.50 12.26
CA GLU A 171 27.49 25.26 11.83
C GLU A 171 27.54 24.60 10.44
N ARG A 172 26.56 23.74 10.11
CA ARG A 172 26.40 23.18 8.75
C ARG A 172 26.15 24.26 7.70
N ARG A 173 25.29 25.25 7.97
CA ARG A 173 25.07 26.41 7.07
C ARG A 173 26.31 27.29 6.90
N ARG A 174 27.22 27.29 7.88
CA ARG A 174 28.48 28.05 7.85
C ARG A 174 29.64 27.28 7.21
N GLY A 175 29.42 26.04 6.77
CA GLY A 175 30.48 25.20 6.19
C GLY A 175 31.54 24.73 7.19
N ARG A 176 31.26 24.79 8.50
CA ARG A 176 32.20 24.42 9.57
C ARG A 176 32.09 22.95 9.94
N SER A 177 32.44 22.09 8.99
CA SER A 177 32.29 20.64 9.09
C SER A 177 33.04 20.04 10.28
N GLU A 178 34.17 20.61 10.67
CA GLU A 178 35.00 20.18 11.80
C GLU A 178 34.28 20.31 13.16
N ARG A 179 33.30 21.20 13.27
CA ARG A 179 32.51 21.41 14.49
C ARG A 179 31.28 20.52 14.60
N ILE A 180 30.86 19.91 13.50
CA ILE A 180 29.61 19.12 13.44
C ILE A 180 29.76 17.82 14.24
N GLY A 181 30.81 17.04 13.97
CA GLY A 181 31.03 15.74 14.62
C GLY A 181 31.04 15.80 16.16
N PRO A 182 31.80 16.71 16.80
CA PRO A 182 31.77 16.87 18.25
C PRO A 182 30.39 17.24 18.82
N LEU A 183 29.61 18.06 18.09
CA LEU A 183 28.26 18.44 18.51
C LEU A 183 27.27 17.27 18.38
N GLU A 184 27.40 16.46 17.32
CA GLU A 184 26.60 15.25 17.13
C GLU A 184 26.89 14.23 18.24
N ALA A 185 28.18 14.02 18.57
CA ALA A 185 28.58 13.18 19.69
C ALA A 185 28.06 13.71 21.04
N GLN A 186 28.08 15.04 21.25
CA GLN A 186 27.50 15.65 22.44
C GLN A 186 25.98 15.44 22.50
N ARG A 187 25.28 15.53 21.36
CA ARG A 187 23.85 15.27 21.27
C ARG A 187 23.53 13.82 21.64
N ALA A 188 24.25 12.86 21.08
CA ALA A 188 24.06 11.43 21.37
C ALA A 188 24.30 11.06 22.85
N ARG A 189 25.09 11.84 23.60
CA ARG A 189 25.29 11.64 25.05
C ARG A 189 24.11 12.09 25.91
N VAL A 190 23.34 13.07 25.44
CA VAL A 190 22.20 13.63 26.18
C VAL A 190 20.87 13.09 25.69
N ASP A 191 20.84 12.60 24.45
CA ASP A 191 19.71 11.96 23.79
C ASP A 191 20.21 10.73 23.04
N GLU A 192 20.13 9.59 23.71
CA GLU A 192 20.70 8.31 23.27
C GLU A 192 19.98 7.74 22.04
N ARG A 193 18.85 8.31 21.62
CA ARG A 193 18.18 7.94 20.36
C ARG A 193 19.06 8.24 19.15
N PHE A 194 19.96 9.22 19.26
CA PHE A 194 20.96 9.54 18.23
C PHE A 194 22.22 8.66 18.28
N ASP A 195 22.35 7.76 19.26
CA ASP A 195 23.43 6.76 19.31
C ASP A 195 22.91 5.45 18.65
N PRO A 196 23.44 5.05 17.47
CA PRO A 196 22.95 3.89 16.74
C PRO A 196 22.99 2.58 17.53
N ARG A 197 24.03 2.39 18.36
CA ARG A 197 24.19 1.17 19.16
C ARG A 197 23.15 1.12 20.26
N LYS A 198 22.92 2.25 20.95
CA LYS A 198 21.91 2.34 22.01
C LYS A 198 20.49 2.25 21.45
N ALA A 199 20.22 2.90 20.32
CA ALA A 199 18.94 2.80 19.62
C ALA A 199 18.60 1.35 19.23
N LEU A 200 19.55 0.61 18.65
CA LEU A 200 19.34 -0.81 18.32
C LEU A 200 19.17 -1.69 19.57
N THR A 201 19.92 -1.42 20.63
CA THR A 201 19.77 -2.13 21.93
C THR A 201 18.40 -1.86 22.57
N ALA A 202 17.90 -0.63 22.46
CA ALA A 202 16.57 -0.25 22.92
C ALA A 202 15.48 -0.93 22.06
N THR A 203 15.66 -0.96 20.74
CA THR A 203 14.75 -1.64 19.81
C THR A 203 14.68 -3.14 20.11
N ALA A 204 15.82 -3.79 20.37
CA ALA A 204 15.85 -5.19 20.78
C ALA A 204 15.04 -5.43 22.06
N ARG A 205 15.15 -4.54 23.07
CA ARG A 205 14.32 -4.62 24.28
C ARG A 205 12.83 -4.48 24.00
N TYR A 206 12.44 -3.54 23.13
CA TYR A 206 11.05 -3.41 22.72
C TYR A 206 10.53 -4.70 22.08
N LEU A 207 11.27 -5.26 21.13
CA LEU A 207 10.87 -6.47 20.41
C LEU A 207 10.78 -7.68 21.34
N MET A 208 11.66 -7.79 22.34
CA MET A 208 11.54 -8.81 23.40
C MET A 208 10.22 -8.67 24.17
N ILE A 209 9.91 -7.46 24.66
CA ILE A 209 8.66 -7.20 25.42
C ILE A 209 7.44 -7.56 24.57
N ALA A 210 7.40 -7.13 23.31
CA ALA A 210 6.29 -7.42 22.42
C ALA A 210 6.21 -8.92 22.06
N LYS A 211 7.35 -9.58 21.82
CA LYS A 211 7.40 -11.02 21.54
C LYS A 211 7.00 -11.86 22.74
N GLU A 212 7.39 -11.49 23.96
CA GLU A 212 6.94 -12.11 25.21
C GLU A 212 5.42 -11.93 25.39
N ARG A 213 4.88 -10.75 25.05
CA ARG A 213 3.44 -10.47 25.14
C ARG A 213 2.61 -11.31 24.17
N PHE A 214 3.03 -11.41 22.90
CA PHE A 214 2.24 -12.04 21.84
C PHE A 214 2.67 -13.47 21.47
N GLY A 215 3.80 -13.95 22.00
CA GLY A 215 4.39 -15.25 21.68
C GLY A 215 5.03 -15.36 20.29
N ARG A 216 4.97 -14.30 19.45
CA ARG A 216 5.34 -14.40 18.03
C ARG A 216 6.04 -13.16 17.48
N GLU A 217 6.94 -13.38 16.52
CA GLU A 217 7.81 -12.34 15.97
C GLU A 217 7.09 -11.33 15.06
N ASP A 218 6.20 -11.78 14.17
CA ASP A 218 5.48 -10.88 13.26
C ASP A 218 4.63 -9.86 14.02
N LEU A 219 3.90 -10.30 15.04
CA LEU A 219 3.11 -9.45 15.93
C LEU A 219 4.01 -8.48 16.72
N ALA A 220 5.19 -8.90 17.14
CA ALA A 220 6.16 -8.01 17.79
C ALA A 220 6.60 -6.87 16.86
N PHE A 221 6.85 -7.16 15.57
CA PHE A 221 7.18 -6.13 14.58
C PHE A 221 5.98 -5.24 14.22
N VAL A 222 4.77 -5.78 14.10
CA VAL A 222 3.55 -4.99 13.88
C VAL A 222 3.34 -4.00 15.03
N ALA A 223 3.48 -4.49 16.27
CA ALA A 223 3.32 -3.68 17.46
C ALA A 223 4.32 -2.53 17.53
N TYR A 224 5.49 -2.63 16.90
CA TYR A 224 6.51 -1.58 16.91
C TYR A 224 5.96 -0.22 16.47
N HIS A 225 5.18 -0.20 15.40
CA HIS A 225 4.53 1.01 14.90
C HIS A 225 3.11 1.18 15.45
N MET A 226 2.33 0.10 15.49
CA MET A 226 0.94 0.14 15.93
C MET A 226 0.77 0.42 17.43
N GLY A 227 1.77 0.05 18.24
CA GLY A 227 1.70 -0.03 19.70
C GLY A 227 1.14 -1.37 20.18
N ILE A 228 1.73 -1.91 21.26
CA ILE A 228 1.32 -3.19 21.88
C ILE A 228 -0.17 -3.18 22.26
N GLY A 229 -0.64 -2.13 22.94
CA GLY A 229 -2.04 -2.06 23.40
C GLY A 229 -3.05 -1.99 22.25
N ASN A 230 -2.73 -1.27 21.18
CA ASN A 230 -3.59 -1.21 20.00
C ASN A 230 -3.67 -2.55 19.28
N LEU A 231 -2.53 -3.23 19.10
CA LEU A 231 -2.50 -4.55 18.49
C LEU A 231 -3.27 -5.59 19.33
N GLU A 232 -3.11 -5.57 20.66
CA GLU A 232 -3.90 -6.42 21.56
C GLU A 232 -5.41 -6.22 21.36
N GLY A 233 -5.87 -4.96 21.32
CA GLY A 233 -7.28 -4.66 21.07
C GLY A 233 -7.77 -5.10 19.69
N VAL A 234 -6.90 -5.09 18.66
CA VAL A 234 -7.24 -5.63 17.33
C VAL A 234 -7.37 -7.15 17.37
N LEU A 235 -6.45 -7.84 18.03
CA LEU A 235 -6.43 -9.31 18.14
C LEU A 235 -7.64 -9.84 18.92
N ARG A 236 -8.01 -9.18 20.02
CA ARG A 236 -9.20 -9.51 20.81
C ARG A 236 -10.49 -9.31 20.01
N ALA A 237 -10.63 -8.17 19.37
CA ALA A 237 -11.77 -7.90 18.48
C ALA A 237 -11.85 -8.88 17.31
N TYR A 238 -10.71 -9.34 16.78
CA TYR A 238 -10.69 -10.37 15.74
C TYR A 238 -11.22 -11.71 16.26
N ALA A 239 -10.78 -12.12 17.45
CA ALA A 239 -11.18 -13.37 18.08
C ALA A 239 -12.58 -13.34 18.74
N GLY A 240 -13.23 -12.17 18.81
CA GLY A 240 -14.49 -11.99 19.56
C GLY A 240 -14.30 -12.14 21.08
N ALA A 241 -13.14 -11.71 21.60
CA ALA A 241 -12.65 -11.98 22.95
C ALA A 241 -12.26 -10.68 23.70
N ASP A 242 -13.02 -9.59 23.49
CA ASP A 242 -12.72 -8.27 24.08
C ASP A 242 -12.81 -8.26 25.61
N ASP A 243 -13.71 -9.07 26.19
CA ASP A 243 -13.89 -9.21 27.64
C ASP A 243 -13.11 -10.40 28.24
N ASP A 244 -12.32 -11.10 27.43
CA ASP A 244 -11.61 -12.30 27.85
C ASP A 244 -10.42 -11.95 28.79
N PRO A 245 -10.40 -12.42 30.05
CA PRO A 245 -9.34 -12.12 31.00
C PRO A 245 -8.01 -12.84 30.67
N ASP A 246 -8.01 -13.81 29.76
CA ASP A 246 -6.84 -14.61 29.43
C ASP A 246 -5.69 -13.74 28.90
N ALA A 247 -4.47 -14.21 29.11
CA ALA A 247 -3.29 -13.55 28.58
C ALA A 247 -3.37 -13.54 27.05
N ILE A 248 -3.06 -12.39 26.43
CA ILE A 248 -3.14 -12.25 24.97
C ILE A 248 -2.24 -13.26 24.23
N GLY A 249 -1.14 -13.71 24.85
CA GLY A 249 -0.29 -14.77 24.32
C GLY A 249 -1.03 -16.10 24.16
N ASP A 250 -1.83 -16.49 25.15
CA ASP A 250 -2.61 -17.72 25.13
C ASP A 250 -3.69 -17.67 24.03
N LEU A 251 -4.35 -16.52 23.88
CA LEU A 251 -5.31 -16.30 22.79
C LEU A 251 -4.64 -16.47 21.42
N VAL A 252 -3.46 -15.86 21.23
CA VAL A 252 -2.70 -15.95 19.98
C VAL A 252 -2.27 -17.40 19.71
N GLU A 253 -1.79 -18.12 20.71
CA GLU A 253 -1.34 -19.51 20.58
C GLU A 253 -2.51 -20.45 20.27
N ASN A 254 -3.57 -20.41 21.08
CA ASN A 254 -4.73 -21.30 20.98
C ASN A 254 -5.46 -21.14 19.64
N ARG A 255 -5.55 -19.91 19.13
CA ARG A 255 -6.20 -19.59 17.84
C ARG A 255 -5.20 -19.57 16.68
N ARG A 256 -3.91 -19.79 16.93
CA ARG A 256 -2.79 -19.71 15.97
C ARG A 256 -2.79 -18.41 15.15
N LEU A 257 -3.18 -17.29 15.78
CA LEU A 257 -3.40 -16.02 15.08
C LEU A 257 -2.13 -15.53 14.41
N THR A 258 -2.25 -15.06 13.18
CA THR A 258 -1.17 -14.38 12.47
C THR A 258 -1.55 -12.98 12.04
N TYR A 259 -0.57 -12.09 11.87
CA TYR A 259 -0.91 -10.76 11.38
C TYR A 259 -1.52 -10.81 9.96
N ALA A 260 -0.99 -11.69 9.11
CA ALA A 260 -1.55 -11.93 7.77
C ALA A 260 -3.01 -12.36 7.83
N GLN A 261 -3.34 -13.30 8.71
CA GLN A 261 -4.71 -13.72 8.93
C GLN A 261 -5.56 -12.54 9.39
N VAL A 262 -5.20 -11.88 10.49
CA VAL A 262 -6.00 -10.80 11.06
C VAL A 262 -6.22 -9.67 10.06
N TYR A 263 -5.20 -9.29 9.29
CA TYR A 263 -5.28 -8.24 8.28
C TYR A 263 -6.14 -8.65 7.07
N PHE A 264 -5.88 -9.81 6.45
CA PHE A 264 -6.55 -10.21 5.22
C PHE A 264 -7.91 -10.87 5.46
N ASP A 265 -8.19 -11.31 6.68
CA ASP A 265 -9.46 -11.94 7.02
C ASP A 265 -10.47 -10.95 7.62
N SER A 266 -9.99 -9.78 8.05
CA SER A 266 -10.85 -8.67 8.49
C SER A 266 -11.33 -7.80 7.33
N GLY A 267 -12.59 -7.38 7.39
CA GLY A 267 -13.21 -6.47 6.44
C GLY A 267 -14.53 -5.89 6.96
N PRO A 268 -15.22 -5.04 6.17
CA PRO A 268 -16.44 -4.37 6.61
C PRO A 268 -17.58 -5.32 7.02
N LYS A 269 -17.57 -6.56 6.52
CA LYS A 269 -18.60 -7.59 6.78
C LYS A 269 -18.11 -8.76 7.63
N ARG A 270 -16.81 -8.86 7.92
CA ARG A 270 -16.22 -10.00 8.63
C ARG A 270 -15.13 -9.51 9.56
N HIS A 271 -15.18 -9.90 10.83
CA HIS A 271 -14.33 -9.30 11.88
C HIS A 271 -14.37 -7.76 11.82
N ALA A 272 -15.58 -7.21 11.64
CA ALA A 272 -15.80 -5.79 11.35
C ALA A 272 -15.26 -4.86 12.45
N GLU A 273 -15.25 -5.34 13.69
CA GLU A 273 -14.64 -4.59 14.79
C GLU A 273 -13.11 -4.51 14.67
N ALA A 274 -12.44 -5.63 14.39
CA ALA A 274 -11.00 -5.64 14.14
C ALA A 274 -10.64 -4.75 12.94
N PHE A 275 -11.40 -4.86 11.85
CA PHE A 275 -11.28 -3.98 10.69
C PHE A 275 -11.48 -2.50 11.06
N GLY A 276 -12.49 -2.20 11.87
CA GLY A 276 -12.78 -0.85 12.37
C GLY A 276 -11.65 -0.29 13.22
N ARG A 277 -10.99 -1.11 14.05
CA ARG A 277 -9.82 -0.71 14.83
C ARG A 277 -8.61 -0.45 13.93
N LEU A 278 -8.31 -1.36 13.00
CA LEU A 278 -7.22 -1.20 12.03
C LEU A 278 -7.38 0.06 11.17
N SER A 279 -8.60 0.33 10.68
CA SER A 279 -8.90 1.46 9.80
C SER A 279 -8.87 2.82 10.48
N ARG A 280 -8.91 2.85 11.83
CA ARG A 280 -8.84 4.09 12.63
C ARG A 280 -7.39 4.52 12.92
N LEU A 281 -6.42 3.66 12.66
CA LEU A 281 -5.00 3.99 12.80
C LEU A 281 -4.63 4.97 11.68
N GLY A 282 -4.47 6.25 12.04
CA GLY A 282 -4.32 7.36 11.08
C GLY A 282 -2.94 7.51 10.44
N ASP A 283 -2.02 6.60 10.73
CA ASP A 283 -0.58 6.68 10.42
C ASP A 283 -0.06 5.51 9.56
N ASP A 284 -0.98 4.80 8.89
CA ASP A 284 -0.69 3.63 8.06
C ASP A 284 -0.11 2.41 8.82
N SER A 285 -0.30 2.37 10.15
CA SER A 285 0.10 1.24 11.01
C SER A 285 -0.38 -0.13 10.50
N ALA A 286 -1.58 -0.19 9.91
CA ALA A 286 -2.13 -1.43 9.40
C ALA A 286 -1.27 -2.06 8.27
N ASN A 287 -0.53 -1.25 7.50
CA ASN A 287 0.32 -1.71 6.41
C ASN A 287 1.80 -1.78 6.79
N TYR A 288 2.16 -1.46 8.04
CA TYR A 288 3.54 -1.37 8.49
C TYR A 288 4.33 -2.66 8.23
N TYR A 289 3.75 -3.81 8.58
CA TYR A 289 4.43 -5.09 8.42
C TYR A 289 4.73 -5.42 6.96
N TRP A 290 3.83 -5.06 6.04
CA TRP A 290 4.04 -5.24 4.60
C TRP A 290 5.18 -4.37 4.08
N LYS A 291 5.27 -3.13 4.54
CA LYS A 291 6.39 -2.23 4.22
C LYS A 291 7.70 -2.73 4.80
N LEU A 292 7.70 -3.31 5.99
CA LEU A 292 8.89 -3.93 6.57
C LEU A 292 9.38 -5.09 5.71
N LEU A 293 8.48 -5.96 5.25
CA LEU A 293 8.83 -7.06 4.33
C LEU A 293 9.32 -6.53 2.98
N GLY A 294 8.73 -5.45 2.45
CA GLY A 294 9.21 -4.78 1.25
C GLY A 294 10.62 -4.19 1.41
N ALA A 295 10.90 -3.58 2.58
CA ALA A 295 12.22 -3.05 2.91
C ALA A 295 13.27 -4.18 3.02
N ARG A 296 12.88 -5.33 3.59
CA ARG A 296 13.71 -6.54 3.61
C ARG A 296 14.04 -7.02 2.19
N GLU A 297 13.06 -7.06 1.29
CA GLU A 297 13.29 -7.44 -0.11
C GLU A 297 14.25 -6.46 -0.80
N ILE A 298 14.10 -5.15 -0.59
CA ILE A 298 15.02 -4.14 -1.12
C ILE A 298 16.47 -4.41 -0.66
N LEU A 299 16.67 -4.75 0.62
CA LEU A 299 17.98 -5.05 1.18
C LEU A 299 18.58 -6.37 0.66
N SER A 300 17.75 -7.41 0.48
CA SER A 300 18.18 -8.65 -0.17
C SER A 300 18.61 -8.38 -1.61
N ARG A 301 17.81 -7.67 -2.41
CA ARG A 301 18.17 -7.26 -3.78
C ARG A 301 19.43 -6.42 -3.83
N PHE A 302 19.61 -5.49 -2.89
CA PHE A 302 20.85 -4.71 -2.81
C PHE A 302 22.10 -5.59 -2.66
N ARG A 303 22.00 -6.77 -2.05
CA ARG A 303 23.13 -7.71 -1.89
C ARG A 303 23.26 -8.67 -3.05
N GLU A 304 22.13 -9.18 -3.54
CA GLU A 304 22.07 -10.31 -4.47
C GLU A 304 21.98 -9.88 -5.93
N ASP A 305 21.25 -8.79 -6.21
CA ASP A 305 20.99 -8.28 -7.56
C ASP A 305 20.82 -6.74 -7.57
N PRO A 306 21.92 -5.97 -7.43
CA PRO A 306 21.86 -4.51 -7.36
C PRO A 306 21.32 -3.86 -8.64
N GLU A 307 21.54 -4.49 -9.80
CA GLU A 307 21.08 -4.00 -11.09
C GLU A 307 19.55 -4.07 -11.20
N GLU A 308 18.95 -5.18 -10.77
CA GLU A 308 17.50 -5.30 -10.67
C GLU A 308 16.91 -4.30 -9.66
N LEU A 309 17.60 -4.02 -8.55
CA LEU A 309 17.16 -3.00 -7.61
C LEU A 309 17.10 -1.61 -8.27
N VAL A 310 18.11 -1.24 -9.05
CA VAL A 310 18.14 0.02 -9.80
C VAL A 310 17.02 0.06 -10.84
N ARG A 311 16.83 -1.02 -11.61
CA ARG A 311 15.75 -1.12 -12.60
C ARG A 311 14.37 -0.96 -11.95
N ARG A 312 14.11 -1.69 -10.86
CA ARG A 312 12.86 -1.57 -10.09
C ARG A 312 12.67 -0.18 -9.52
N SER A 313 13.73 0.42 -8.99
CA SER A 313 13.67 1.79 -8.49
C SER A 313 13.24 2.75 -9.59
N ALA A 314 13.79 2.63 -10.80
CA ALA A 314 13.40 3.48 -11.93
C ALA A 314 11.91 3.31 -12.28
N LEU A 315 11.42 2.07 -12.39
CA LEU A 315 10.01 1.78 -12.70
C LEU A 315 9.07 2.25 -11.59
N GLN A 316 9.41 2.02 -10.33
CA GLN A 316 8.61 2.44 -9.18
C GLN A 316 8.54 3.97 -9.05
N THR A 317 9.57 4.71 -9.48
CA THR A 317 9.60 6.18 -9.38
C THR A 317 9.23 6.90 -10.66
N ALA A 318 8.92 6.17 -11.75
CA ALA A 318 8.55 6.77 -13.02
C ALA A 318 7.23 7.56 -12.92
N LYS A 319 6.34 7.17 -12.01
CA LYS A 319 5.02 7.74 -11.77
C LYS A 319 4.64 7.71 -10.30
N ASN A 320 3.46 8.25 -9.98
CA ASN A 320 2.90 8.30 -8.63
C ASN A 320 2.26 6.96 -8.17
N SER A 321 2.54 5.86 -8.87
CA SER A 321 2.13 4.50 -8.51
C SER A 321 3.14 3.46 -9.04
N ALA A 322 2.97 2.20 -8.64
CA ALA A 322 3.76 1.08 -9.14
C ALA A 322 3.33 0.59 -10.55
N GLU A 323 2.52 1.34 -11.30
CA GLU A 323 1.91 0.87 -12.55
C GLU A 323 2.94 0.45 -13.62
N GLU A 324 4.08 1.12 -13.72
CA GLU A 324 5.14 0.75 -14.66
C GLU A 324 5.97 -0.45 -14.18
N LEU A 325 5.91 -0.80 -12.89
CA LEU A 325 6.46 -2.07 -12.42
C LEU A 325 5.55 -3.24 -12.81
N LEU A 326 4.23 -3.06 -12.73
CA LEU A 326 3.26 -4.08 -13.13
C LEU A 326 3.30 -4.35 -14.64
N HIS A 327 3.45 -3.28 -15.43
CA HIS A 327 3.50 -3.34 -16.89
C HIS A 327 4.62 -2.43 -17.42
N PRO A 328 5.87 -2.90 -17.46
CA PRO A 328 6.98 -2.11 -17.97
C PRO A 328 6.85 -1.88 -19.47
N ALA A 329 7.16 -0.67 -19.93
CA ALA A 329 7.06 -0.29 -21.35
C ALA A 329 7.96 -1.12 -22.28
N SER A 330 9.03 -1.74 -21.76
CA SER A 330 9.97 -2.56 -22.53
C SER A 330 9.41 -3.93 -22.92
N VAL A 331 8.38 -4.42 -22.24
CA VAL A 331 7.84 -5.78 -22.42
C VAL A 331 6.31 -5.81 -22.57
N THR A 332 5.65 -4.67 -22.38
CA THR A 332 4.19 -4.57 -22.49
C THR A 332 3.82 -3.98 -23.82
N GLU A 333 3.07 -4.75 -24.61
CA GLU A 333 2.53 -4.29 -25.88
C GLU A 333 1.63 -3.06 -25.71
N ARG A 334 1.74 -2.13 -26.66
CA ARG A 334 0.95 -0.91 -26.70
C ARG A 334 0.22 -0.79 -28.03
N PHE A 335 -1.00 -0.29 -27.97
CA PHE A 335 -1.76 0.10 -29.14
C PHE A 335 -1.36 1.52 -29.56
N GLU A 336 -0.63 1.65 -30.66
CA GLU A 336 -0.12 2.95 -31.13
C GLU A 336 -1.12 3.67 -32.05
N ARG A 337 -1.93 2.88 -32.77
CA ARG A 337 -2.91 3.33 -33.77
C ARG A 337 -4.26 2.64 -33.57
N PRO A 338 -5.36 3.24 -34.07
CA PRO A 338 -6.68 2.62 -34.03
C PRO A 338 -6.73 1.21 -34.64
N SER A 339 -5.99 0.95 -35.72
CA SER A 339 -5.96 -0.39 -36.34
C SER A 339 -5.27 -1.44 -35.48
N ASP A 340 -4.41 -1.04 -34.54
CA ASP A 340 -3.82 -1.97 -33.58
C ASP A 340 -4.90 -2.43 -32.59
N LEU A 341 -5.80 -1.53 -32.17
CA LEU A 341 -6.97 -1.89 -31.36
C LEU A 341 -7.94 -2.78 -32.14
N GLU A 342 -8.24 -2.46 -33.41
CA GLU A 342 -9.13 -3.30 -34.23
C GLU A 342 -8.65 -4.75 -34.29
N ARG A 343 -7.35 -4.97 -34.53
CA ARG A 343 -6.77 -6.32 -34.51
C ARG A 343 -6.83 -6.96 -33.12
N ALA A 344 -6.62 -6.21 -32.06
CA ALA A 344 -6.72 -6.72 -30.69
C ALA A 344 -8.16 -7.13 -30.32
N TRP A 345 -9.17 -6.44 -30.84
CA TRP A 345 -10.57 -6.85 -30.72
C TRP A 345 -10.88 -8.11 -31.54
N GLU A 346 -10.36 -8.21 -32.76
CA GLU A 346 -10.50 -9.40 -33.63
C GLU A 346 -9.80 -10.63 -33.04
N ALA A 347 -8.70 -10.43 -32.32
CA ALA A 347 -7.93 -11.48 -31.64
C ALA A 347 -8.41 -11.73 -30.20
N GLU A 348 -9.51 -11.11 -29.76
CA GLU A 348 -10.07 -11.23 -28.41
C GLU A 348 -9.10 -10.84 -27.27
N GLU A 349 -8.02 -10.14 -27.61
CA GLU A 349 -7.11 -9.54 -26.64
C GLU A 349 -7.76 -8.37 -25.90
N ILE A 350 -8.73 -7.70 -26.54
CA ILE A 350 -9.60 -6.71 -25.92
C ILE A 350 -11.03 -7.21 -26.01
N VAL A 351 -11.68 -7.25 -24.85
CA VAL A 351 -13.08 -7.67 -24.70
C VAL A 351 -13.93 -6.50 -24.24
N ALA A 352 -15.21 -6.53 -24.60
CA ALA A 352 -16.13 -5.43 -24.32
C ALA A 352 -16.41 -5.29 -22.82
N LEU A 353 -16.39 -4.04 -22.33
CA LEU A 353 -16.94 -3.73 -21.01
C LEU A 353 -18.47 -3.69 -21.11
N PRO A 354 -19.20 -4.65 -20.50
CA PRO A 354 -20.65 -4.69 -20.63
C PRO A 354 -21.31 -3.55 -19.84
N ASP A 355 -22.29 -2.87 -20.43
CA ASP A 355 -23.06 -1.81 -19.77
C ASP A 355 -24.37 -2.39 -19.19
N GLN A 356 -24.23 -3.20 -18.13
CA GLN A 356 -25.35 -3.84 -17.43
C GLN A 356 -25.38 -3.40 -15.95
N PRO A 357 -25.68 -2.12 -15.64
CA PRO A 357 -25.46 -1.55 -14.31
C PRO A 357 -26.18 -2.25 -13.16
N ALA A 358 -27.44 -2.64 -13.37
CA ALA A 358 -28.21 -3.37 -12.37
C ALA A 358 -27.55 -4.71 -12.00
N ARG A 359 -26.95 -5.40 -12.98
CA ARG A 359 -26.33 -6.72 -12.82
C ARG A 359 -24.89 -6.64 -12.34
N LEU A 360 -24.10 -5.70 -12.86
CA LEU A 360 -22.64 -5.68 -12.65
C LEU A 360 -22.16 -4.66 -11.61
N GLY A 361 -23.01 -3.72 -11.20
CA GLY A 361 -22.59 -2.66 -10.28
C GLY A 361 -21.61 -1.67 -10.93
N LEU A 362 -21.48 -1.71 -12.26
CA LEU A 362 -20.66 -0.82 -13.09
C LEU A 362 -21.52 -0.19 -14.19
N THR A 363 -21.22 1.04 -14.55
CA THR A 363 -21.80 1.69 -15.74
C THR A 363 -20.71 2.37 -16.56
N VAL A 364 -20.87 2.33 -17.88
CA VAL A 364 -19.95 2.99 -18.80
C VAL A 364 -20.34 4.47 -18.93
N ASP A 365 -19.39 5.39 -18.75
CA ASP A 365 -19.64 6.80 -19.02
C ASP A 365 -19.98 7.04 -20.49
N ARG A 366 -21.04 7.81 -20.76
CA ARG A 366 -21.52 8.11 -22.11
C ARG A 366 -20.47 8.82 -22.98
N ARG A 367 -19.55 9.57 -22.35
CA ARG A 367 -18.45 10.28 -23.00
C ARG A 367 -17.25 9.38 -23.31
N MET A 368 -17.25 8.13 -22.85
CA MET A 368 -16.16 7.20 -23.16
C MET A 368 -16.06 6.97 -24.68
N GLY A 369 -14.90 7.29 -25.24
CA GLY A 369 -14.62 7.26 -26.67
C GLY A 369 -15.00 8.53 -27.44
N GLU A 370 -15.30 9.65 -26.77
CA GLU A 370 -15.74 10.89 -27.44
C GLU A 370 -14.74 11.45 -28.47
N LEU A 371 -13.45 11.18 -28.31
CA LEU A 371 -12.42 11.64 -29.25
C LEU A 371 -12.21 10.69 -30.44
N ALA A 372 -12.91 9.56 -30.50
CA ALA A 372 -12.72 8.53 -31.52
C ALA A 372 -12.84 9.07 -32.95
N ARG A 373 -13.81 9.96 -33.19
CA ARG A 373 -14.02 10.60 -34.51
C ARG A 373 -12.83 11.46 -34.94
N ARG A 374 -12.09 12.06 -33.99
CA ARG A 374 -10.90 12.90 -34.29
C ARG A 374 -9.69 12.08 -34.73
N VAL A 375 -9.73 10.77 -34.51
CA VAL A 375 -8.68 9.81 -34.90
C VAL A 375 -9.20 8.79 -35.90
N SER A 376 -10.29 9.12 -36.62
CA SER A 376 -10.90 8.27 -37.66
C SER A 376 -11.31 6.87 -37.15
N SER A 377 -11.73 6.79 -35.88
CA SER A 377 -12.09 5.55 -35.19
C SER A 377 -13.54 5.59 -34.68
N ARG A 378 -14.01 4.46 -34.13
CA ARG A 378 -15.37 4.30 -33.60
C ARG A 378 -15.35 4.31 -32.06
N PRO A 379 -16.27 5.02 -31.36
CA PRO A 379 -16.28 5.07 -29.90
C PRO A 379 -16.26 3.70 -29.21
N ARG A 380 -16.90 2.68 -29.81
CA ARG A 380 -16.95 1.31 -29.29
C ARG A 380 -15.57 0.67 -29.08
N LEU A 381 -14.57 1.03 -29.89
CA LEU A 381 -13.22 0.45 -29.80
C LEU A 381 -12.49 0.86 -28.52
N TYR A 382 -12.96 1.92 -27.85
CA TYR A 382 -12.43 2.47 -26.61
C TYR A 382 -13.29 2.11 -25.38
N ARG A 383 -14.13 1.08 -25.50
CA ARG A 383 -15.02 0.57 -24.44
C ARG A 383 -14.74 -0.89 -24.17
N GLY A 384 -13.45 -1.19 -24.01
CA GLY A 384 -12.96 -2.54 -23.79
C GLY A 384 -11.70 -2.54 -22.93
N LEU A 385 -11.39 -3.71 -22.41
CA LEU A 385 -10.25 -3.98 -21.55
C LEU A 385 -9.64 -5.32 -21.95
N ARG A 386 -8.39 -5.57 -21.56
CA ARG A 386 -7.86 -6.94 -21.59
C ARG A 386 -8.68 -7.84 -20.64
N PRO A 387 -8.82 -9.15 -20.91
CA PRO A 387 -9.67 -10.04 -20.13
C PRO A 387 -9.44 -9.98 -18.62
N GLU A 388 -8.19 -9.95 -18.17
CA GLU A 388 -7.85 -9.85 -16.74
C GLU A 388 -8.34 -8.53 -16.11
N ALA A 389 -8.21 -7.43 -16.86
CA ALA A 389 -8.65 -6.11 -16.40
C ALA A 389 -10.19 -6.00 -16.39
N LEU A 390 -10.86 -6.62 -17.36
CA LEU A 390 -12.32 -6.75 -17.35
C LEU A 390 -12.79 -7.57 -16.14
N ALA A 391 -12.19 -8.75 -15.92
CA ALA A 391 -12.54 -9.63 -14.82
C ALA A 391 -12.39 -8.92 -13.46
N LEU A 392 -11.31 -8.17 -13.27
CA LEU A 392 -11.13 -7.35 -12.08
C LEU A 392 -12.19 -6.25 -11.96
N ALA A 393 -12.50 -5.53 -13.05
CA ALA A 393 -13.52 -4.48 -13.00
C ALA A 393 -14.85 -5.03 -12.49
N LEU A 394 -15.27 -6.17 -13.03
CA LEU A 394 -16.51 -6.86 -12.67
C LEU A 394 -16.50 -7.34 -11.21
N TYR A 395 -15.39 -7.92 -10.77
CA TYR A 395 -15.16 -8.29 -9.38
C TYR A 395 -15.32 -7.07 -8.45
N VAL A 396 -14.69 -5.94 -8.78
CA VAL A 396 -14.80 -4.69 -8.01
C VAL A 396 -16.24 -4.19 -7.97
N GLY A 397 -16.94 -4.17 -9.10
CA GLY A 397 -18.35 -3.73 -9.16
C GLY A 397 -19.26 -4.58 -8.28
N ALA A 398 -19.12 -5.91 -8.35
CA ALA A 398 -19.88 -6.85 -7.54
C ALA A 398 -19.60 -6.69 -6.04
N GLN A 399 -18.32 -6.64 -5.65
CA GLN A 399 -17.91 -6.52 -4.25
C GLN A 399 -18.29 -5.16 -3.66
N VAL A 400 -18.12 -4.04 -4.38
CA VAL A 400 -18.53 -2.72 -3.86
C VAL A 400 -20.04 -2.68 -3.63
N ARG A 401 -20.85 -3.21 -4.56
CA ARG A 401 -22.29 -3.29 -4.37
C ARG A 401 -22.65 -4.14 -3.16
N ALA A 402 -22.07 -5.32 -3.04
CA ALA A 402 -22.36 -6.22 -1.92
C ALA A 402 -21.95 -5.61 -0.57
N ILE A 403 -20.76 -5.01 -0.47
CA ILE A 403 -20.26 -4.40 0.77
C ILE A 403 -21.07 -3.15 1.15
N SER A 404 -21.39 -2.29 0.18
CA SER A 404 -22.05 -1.00 0.46
C SER A 404 -23.57 -1.06 0.55
N GLY A 405 -24.20 -2.11 0.00
CA GLY A 405 -25.66 -2.16 -0.21
C GLY A 405 -26.18 -1.12 -1.20
N SER A 406 -25.31 -0.35 -1.87
CA SER A 406 -25.70 0.75 -2.75
C SER A 406 -26.21 0.22 -4.10
N PRO A 407 -27.41 0.62 -4.56
CA PRO A 407 -27.89 0.27 -5.89
C PRO A 407 -27.23 1.11 -6.99
N THR A 408 -26.58 2.23 -6.65
CA THR A 408 -25.85 3.06 -7.61
C THR A 408 -24.60 2.34 -8.10
N PRO A 409 -24.39 2.15 -9.41
CA PRO A 409 -23.18 1.53 -9.94
C PRO A 409 -21.98 2.48 -9.87
N LEU A 410 -20.77 1.93 -9.83
CA LEU A 410 -19.54 2.69 -10.07
C LEU A 410 -19.47 3.07 -11.55
N ARG A 411 -19.06 4.32 -11.83
CA ARG A 411 -18.97 4.83 -13.19
C ARG A 411 -17.54 4.69 -13.72
N VAL A 412 -17.36 3.87 -14.75
CA VAL A 412 -16.08 3.75 -15.47
C VAL A 412 -16.03 4.85 -16.53
N THR A 413 -15.06 5.76 -16.41
CA THR A 413 -14.91 6.95 -17.26
C THR A 413 -13.90 6.77 -18.37
N SER A 414 -12.95 5.86 -18.22
CA SER A 414 -12.00 5.51 -19.29
C SER A 414 -11.53 4.06 -19.21
N THR A 415 -11.17 3.48 -20.35
CA THR A 415 -10.61 2.12 -20.48
C THR A 415 -9.45 2.14 -21.48
N VAL A 416 -9.40 1.22 -22.45
CA VAL A 416 -8.35 1.17 -23.47
C VAL A 416 -8.33 2.42 -24.37
N ARG A 417 -7.13 2.86 -24.75
CA ARG A 417 -6.83 3.93 -25.70
C ARG A 417 -5.80 3.45 -26.72
N ASP A 418 -5.66 4.16 -27.83
CA ASP A 418 -4.48 4.07 -28.68
C ASP A 418 -3.64 5.35 -28.59
N GLY A 419 -2.40 5.31 -29.09
CA GLY A 419 -1.49 6.45 -29.07
C GLY A 419 -2.03 7.70 -29.76
N ALA A 420 -2.79 7.58 -30.86
CA ALA A 420 -3.42 8.72 -31.52
C ALA A 420 -4.54 9.33 -30.67
N TYR A 421 -5.38 8.50 -30.05
CA TYR A 421 -6.40 8.94 -29.10
C TYR A 421 -5.77 9.67 -27.90
N GLN A 422 -4.71 9.09 -27.31
CA GLN A 422 -3.98 9.69 -26.20
C GLN A 422 -3.41 11.07 -26.58
N ARG A 423 -2.78 11.20 -27.76
CA ARG A 423 -2.29 12.50 -28.26
C ARG A 423 -3.42 13.51 -28.50
N ALA A 424 -4.60 13.07 -28.92
CA ALA A 424 -5.77 13.94 -29.05
C ALA A 424 -6.26 14.44 -27.68
N LEU A 425 -6.22 13.58 -26.66
CA LEU A 425 -6.61 13.90 -25.29
C LEU A 425 -5.66 14.92 -24.65
N VAL A 426 -4.34 14.72 -24.75
CA VAL A 426 -3.31 15.65 -24.21
C VAL A 426 -3.46 17.06 -24.79
N ARG A 427 -3.83 17.18 -26.07
CA ARG A 427 -4.04 18.50 -26.70
C ARG A 427 -5.23 19.27 -26.10
N GLY A 428 -6.21 18.57 -25.53
CA GLY A 428 -7.40 19.18 -24.91
C GLY A 428 -7.44 19.12 -23.38
N ASN A 429 -6.60 18.31 -22.74
CA ASN A 429 -6.59 18.09 -21.29
C ASN A 429 -5.16 18.12 -20.74
N ARG A 430 -4.88 19.10 -19.87
CA ARG A 430 -3.56 19.27 -19.22
C ARG A 430 -3.21 18.14 -18.26
N GLU A 431 -4.20 17.40 -17.77
CA GLU A 431 -4.02 16.26 -16.86
C GLU A 431 -3.63 14.97 -17.60
N ALA A 432 -3.80 14.92 -18.93
CA ALA A 432 -3.41 13.75 -19.70
C ALA A 432 -1.88 13.71 -19.88
N THR A 433 -1.27 12.59 -19.47
CA THR A 433 0.18 12.40 -19.58
C THR A 433 0.67 12.36 -21.02
N ARG A 434 1.82 13.00 -21.25
CA ARG A 434 2.61 12.91 -22.50
C ARG A 434 3.55 11.70 -22.51
N ASN A 435 3.75 11.06 -21.36
CA ASN A 435 4.61 9.91 -21.18
C ASN A 435 3.81 8.61 -21.40
N TYR A 436 4.47 7.46 -21.27
CA TYR A 436 3.85 6.14 -21.36
C TYR A 436 2.53 6.09 -20.57
N SER A 437 1.42 5.70 -21.21
CA SER A 437 0.09 5.64 -20.58
C SER A 437 -0.39 4.19 -20.53
N LEU A 438 -0.81 3.71 -19.36
CA LEU A 438 -1.27 2.33 -19.23
C LEU A 438 -2.64 2.10 -19.89
N HIS A 439 -3.38 3.16 -20.22
CA HIS A 439 -4.55 3.02 -21.08
C HIS A 439 -4.20 2.50 -22.48
N THR A 440 -2.97 2.72 -22.97
CA THR A 440 -2.56 2.21 -24.29
C THR A 440 -2.21 0.72 -24.29
N THR A 441 -2.34 0.02 -23.16
CA THR A 441 -2.05 -1.42 -23.04
C THR A 441 -3.31 -2.26 -22.81
N GLY A 442 -4.44 -1.62 -22.49
CA GLY A 442 -5.70 -2.30 -22.14
C GLY A 442 -5.77 -2.83 -20.70
N TYR A 443 -4.74 -2.62 -19.87
CA TYR A 443 -4.73 -3.01 -18.46
C TYR A 443 -5.20 -1.92 -17.49
N ALA A 444 -5.53 -0.73 -17.98
CA ALA A 444 -5.93 0.39 -17.13
C ALA A 444 -7.36 0.88 -17.37
N MET A 445 -7.99 1.36 -16.30
CA MET A 445 -9.30 1.98 -16.30
C MET A 445 -9.37 3.14 -15.31
N ASP A 446 -10.26 4.10 -15.59
CA ASP A 446 -10.56 5.20 -14.67
C ASP A 446 -11.97 5.03 -14.12
N VAL A 447 -12.11 5.13 -12.80
CA VAL A 447 -13.41 5.05 -12.10
C VAL A 447 -13.72 6.41 -11.47
N SER A 448 -14.91 6.97 -11.74
CA SER A 448 -15.31 8.26 -11.19
C SER A 448 -15.29 8.26 -9.66
N ARG A 449 -14.82 9.37 -9.09
CA ARG A 449 -14.88 9.63 -7.63
C ARG A 449 -16.23 10.19 -7.16
N THR A 450 -17.25 10.12 -8.02
CA THR A 450 -18.63 10.48 -7.66
C THR A 450 -19.36 9.21 -7.24
N TYR A 451 -19.80 9.18 -5.99
CA TYR A 451 -20.43 8.02 -5.37
C TYR A 451 -21.90 8.31 -5.02
N GLY A 452 -22.75 7.29 -5.08
CA GLY A 452 -24.15 7.37 -4.65
C GLY A 452 -24.30 7.50 -3.13
N SER A 453 -23.31 7.06 -2.37
CA SER A 453 -23.30 7.17 -0.90
C SER A 453 -21.90 7.15 -0.32
N ARG A 454 -21.78 7.56 0.96
CA ARG A 454 -20.53 7.39 1.73
C ARG A 454 -20.16 5.92 1.92
N ALA A 455 -21.15 5.04 2.03
CA ALA A 455 -20.92 3.59 2.14
C ALA A 455 -20.28 3.02 0.87
N GLN A 456 -20.74 3.45 -0.31
CA GLN A 456 -20.12 3.07 -1.58
C GLN A 456 -18.67 3.54 -1.68
N ALA A 457 -18.40 4.79 -1.30
CA ALA A 457 -17.05 5.35 -1.30
C ALA A 457 -16.10 4.54 -0.40
N ARG A 458 -16.55 4.17 0.80
CA ARG A 458 -15.77 3.36 1.77
C ARG A 458 -15.57 1.93 1.29
N ALA A 459 -16.59 1.30 0.72
CA ALA A 459 -16.48 -0.04 0.15
C ALA A 459 -15.48 -0.08 -1.00
N PHE A 460 -15.49 0.94 -1.88
CA PHE A 460 -14.51 1.05 -2.94
C PHE A 460 -13.09 1.27 -2.40
N GLN A 461 -12.91 2.18 -1.42
CA GLN A 461 -11.61 2.40 -0.77
C GLN A 461 -11.08 1.10 -0.14
N PHE A 462 -11.92 0.35 0.58
CA PHE A 462 -11.54 -0.94 1.16
C PHE A 462 -11.00 -1.91 0.10
N LEU A 463 -11.66 -2.03 -1.05
CA LEU A 463 -11.18 -2.89 -2.12
C LEU A 463 -9.90 -2.37 -2.76
N LEU A 464 -9.75 -1.06 -2.93
CA LEU A 464 -8.52 -0.46 -3.44
C LEU A 464 -7.33 -0.82 -2.55
N ASP A 465 -7.48 -0.65 -1.24
CA ASP A 465 -6.43 -0.94 -0.26
C ASP A 465 -6.12 -2.44 -0.22
N ARG A 466 -7.14 -3.30 -0.18
CA ARG A 466 -6.97 -4.76 -0.18
C ARG A 466 -6.31 -5.28 -1.46
N LEU A 467 -6.79 -4.87 -2.63
CA LEU A 467 -6.26 -5.34 -3.91
C LEU A 467 -4.86 -4.79 -4.17
N GLN A 468 -4.54 -3.58 -3.72
CA GLN A 468 -3.18 -3.07 -3.76
C GLN A 468 -2.28 -3.87 -2.83
N ALA A 469 -2.70 -4.16 -1.59
CA ALA A 469 -1.93 -5.01 -0.69
C ALA A 469 -1.67 -6.38 -1.35
N LEU A 470 -2.65 -6.99 -2.00
CA LEU A 470 -2.45 -8.24 -2.73
C LEU A 470 -1.66 -8.11 -4.05
N ASN A 471 -1.13 -6.92 -4.35
CA ASN A 471 -0.39 -6.59 -5.58
C ASN A 471 -1.19 -6.90 -6.86
N VAL A 472 -2.52 -6.93 -6.75
CA VAL A 472 -3.43 -7.19 -7.88
C VAL A 472 -3.62 -5.92 -8.70
N ILE A 473 -3.50 -4.75 -8.08
CA ILE A 473 -3.58 -3.43 -8.73
C ILE A 473 -2.48 -2.49 -8.27
N ALA A 474 -2.22 -1.48 -9.09
CA ALA A 474 -1.71 -0.18 -8.65
C ALA A 474 -2.80 0.87 -8.91
N TRP A 475 -2.94 1.87 -8.04
CA TRP A 475 -3.93 2.92 -8.23
C TRP A 475 -3.41 4.31 -7.88
N VAL A 476 -4.02 5.33 -8.51
CA VAL A 476 -3.74 6.75 -8.26
C VAL A 476 -5.05 7.49 -8.07
N ARG A 477 -5.09 8.36 -7.07
CA ARG A 477 -6.19 9.33 -6.92
C ARG A 477 -5.96 10.54 -7.81
N GLU A 478 -6.81 10.71 -8.81
CA GLU A 478 -6.89 11.91 -9.62
C GLU A 478 -8.02 12.83 -9.12
N PRO A 479 -8.11 14.10 -9.55
CA PRO A 479 -9.15 15.02 -9.08
C PRO A 479 -10.58 14.49 -9.25
N GLY A 480 -10.90 13.90 -10.40
CA GLY A 480 -12.24 13.40 -10.74
C GLY A 480 -12.39 11.87 -10.81
N ALA A 481 -11.29 11.13 -10.81
CA ALA A 481 -11.29 9.69 -10.99
C ALA A 481 -10.25 8.99 -10.09
N ILE A 482 -10.40 7.68 -9.93
CA ILE A 482 -9.36 6.77 -9.48
C ILE A 482 -8.83 6.07 -10.73
N HIS A 483 -7.56 6.30 -11.04
CA HIS A 483 -6.85 5.58 -12.08
C HIS A 483 -6.43 4.22 -11.52
N LEU A 484 -6.78 3.13 -12.21
CA LEU A 484 -6.46 1.76 -11.84
C LEU A 484 -5.62 1.12 -12.93
N THR A 485 -4.51 0.51 -12.56
CA THR A 485 -3.74 -0.40 -13.42
C THR A 485 -3.82 -1.81 -12.84
N VAL A 486 -4.32 -2.75 -13.63
CA VAL A 486 -4.53 -4.14 -13.23
C VAL A 486 -3.29 -4.97 -13.51
N SER A 487 -2.78 -5.69 -12.52
CA SER A 487 -1.66 -6.61 -12.69
C SER A 487 -2.07 -7.92 -13.38
N ARG A 488 -1.08 -8.75 -13.73
CA ARG A 488 -1.32 -10.10 -14.24
C ARG A 488 -1.87 -11.08 -13.18
N GLU A 489 -1.80 -10.75 -11.89
CA GLU A 489 -2.40 -11.57 -10.81
C GLU A 489 -3.92 -11.68 -10.95
N ALA A 490 -4.56 -10.72 -11.62
CA ALA A 490 -5.99 -10.75 -11.91
C ALA A 490 -6.41 -11.90 -12.85
N ARG A 491 -5.47 -12.67 -13.43
CA ARG A 491 -5.78 -13.89 -14.19
C ARG A 491 -6.60 -14.91 -13.41
N THR A 492 -6.43 -14.95 -12.09
CA THR A 492 -7.22 -15.82 -11.21
C THR A 492 -8.72 -15.52 -11.27
N LEU A 493 -9.11 -14.31 -11.72
CA LEU A 493 -10.50 -13.91 -11.90
C LEU A 493 -11.07 -14.27 -13.28
N LEU A 494 -10.29 -14.78 -14.24
CA LEU A 494 -10.81 -15.09 -15.57
C LEU A 494 -12.04 -16.02 -15.57
N PRO A 495 -12.14 -17.04 -14.69
CA PRO A 495 -13.36 -17.86 -14.57
C PRO A 495 -14.63 -17.07 -14.20
N LEU A 496 -14.53 -15.81 -13.79
CA LEU A 496 -15.67 -14.92 -13.58
C LEU A 496 -16.30 -14.51 -14.92
N LEU A 497 -15.50 -14.34 -15.99
CA LEU A 497 -15.99 -13.91 -17.31
C LEU A 497 -16.95 -14.94 -17.91
N ASP A 498 -16.59 -16.22 -17.83
CA ASP A 498 -17.40 -17.34 -18.31
C ASP A 498 -18.77 -17.36 -17.62
N ARG A 499 -18.77 -17.18 -16.29
CA ARG A 499 -20.01 -17.23 -15.48
C ARG A 499 -20.99 -16.11 -15.77
N ILE A 500 -20.50 -14.92 -16.12
CA ILE A 500 -21.40 -13.78 -16.39
C ILE A 500 -21.85 -13.70 -17.85
N GLY A 501 -21.39 -14.62 -18.70
CA GLY A 501 -21.65 -14.59 -20.15
C GLY A 501 -20.92 -13.43 -20.83
N ALA A 502 -19.75 -13.06 -20.31
CA ALA A 502 -18.84 -12.08 -20.89
C ALA A 502 -17.49 -12.71 -21.26
N GLY A 503 -17.46 -14.04 -21.38
CA GLY A 503 -16.38 -14.75 -22.05
C GLY A 503 -16.31 -14.37 -23.54
N PRO A 504 -15.19 -14.67 -24.21
CA PRO A 504 -15.04 -14.46 -25.65
C PRO A 504 -16.21 -15.04 -26.47
#